data_AF-A0A844DU16-F1
#
_entry.id   AF-A0A844DU16-F1
#
_cell.length_a   1.000
_cell.length_b   1.000
_cell.length_c   1.000
_cell.angle_alpha   90.00
_cell.angle_beta   90.00
_cell.angle_gamma   90.00
#
_symmetry.space_group_name_H-M   'P 1'
#
loop_
_entity.id
_entity.type
_entity.pdbx_description
1 polymer ?
#
loop_
_entity_poly.entity_id
_entity_poly.type
_entity_poly.pdbx_seq_one_letter_code
_entity_poly.pdbx_strand_id
1 'polypeptide(L)'
;MKSKKVFLVLERKALKMLSYVNDELYKELYPRYLRKIGINIPEDYREGKSGYIDPSAYFDGSDYRLISIGKNTTISRDVVVLTHDFSIVKGLQAIGQEATDHFLKPVKIAL
;
A
#
# COMPACT_ATOMS: atom_id res chain seq x y z
N MET A 1 6.99 -1.16 -17.84
CA MET A 1 7.63 -2.43 -18.26
C MET A 1 7.24 -3.56 -17.31
N LYS A 2 6.65 -4.65 -17.81
CA LYS A 2 6.13 -5.77 -16.98
C LYS A 2 7.18 -6.39 -16.05
N SER A 3 8.45 -6.40 -16.45
CA SER A 3 9.60 -6.89 -15.66
C SER A 3 9.77 -6.17 -14.32
N LYS A 4 9.67 -4.83 -14.30
CA LYS A 4 9.74 -4.03 -13.07
C LYS A 4 8.65 -4.43 -12.08
N LYS A 5 7.44 -4.69 -12.56
CA LYS A 5 6.31 -5.13 -11.72
C LYS A 5 6.58 -6.50 -11.10
N VAL A 6 7.11 -7.44 -11.87
CA VAL A 6 7.49 -8.78 -11.36
C VAL A 6 8.53 -8.66 -10.25
N PHE A 7 9.58 -7.85 -10.47
CA PHE A 7 10.61 -7.62 -9.46
C PHE A 7 10.03 -7.06 -8.15
N LEU A 8 9.16 -6.03 -8.23
CA LEU A 8 8.52 -5.45 -7.05
C LEU A 8 7.63 -6.43 -6.30
N VAL A 9 6.98 -7.38 -7.00
CA VAL A 9 6.17 -8.44 -6.39
C VAL A 9 7.07 -9.46 -5.67
N LEU A 10 8.20 -9.85 -6.28
CA LEU A 10 9.16 -10.77 -5.66
C LEU A 10 9.82 -10.14 -4.43
N GLU A 11 10.24 -8.87 -4.52
CA GLU A 11 10.79 -8.10 -3.40
C GLU A 11 9.78 -8.02 -2.25
N ARG A 12 8.49 -7.74 -2.54
CA ARG A 12 7.42 -7.75 -1.53
C ARG A 12 7.30 -9.10 -0.84
N LYS A 13 7.28 -10.20 -1.61
CA LYS A 13 7.17 -11.55 -1.05
C LYS A 13 8.37 -11.89 -0.17
N ALA A 14 9.59 -11.56 -0.62
CA ALA A 14 10.80 -11.77 0.17
C ALA A 14 10.77 -11.00 1.50
N LEU A 15 10.32 -9.73 1.47
CA LEU A 15 10.14 -8.93 2.69
C LEU A 15 9.08 -9.52 3.63
N LYS A 16 7.95 -10.02 3.10
CA LYS A 16 6.96 -10.72 3.93
C LYS A 16 7.50 -12.02 4.53
N MET A 17 8.36 -12.75 3.82
CA MET A 17 9.02 -13.93 4.41
C MET A 17 10.02 -13.54 5.50
N LEU A 18 10.68 -12.39 5.35
CA LEU A 18 11.62 -11.87 6.33
C LEU A 18 10.96 -11.60 7.70
N SER A 19 9.66 -11.25 7.74
CA SER A 19 8.98 -11.03 9.02
C SER A 19 8.93 -12.28 9.92
N TYR A 20 9.03 -13.48 9.34
CA TYR A 20 9.08 -14.73 10.12
C TYR A 20 10.47 -15.07 10.65
N VAL A 21 11.53 -14.48 10.07
CA VAL A 21 12.93 -14.82 10.38
C VAL A 21 13.60 -13.70 11.17
N ASN A 22 13.33 -12.45 10.81
CA ASN A 22 13.88 -11.26 11.44
C ASN A 22 12.87 -10.11 11.38
N ASP A 23 12.02 -10.06 12.39
CA ASP A 23 10.94 -9.08 12.53
C ASP A 23 11.45 -7.63 12.61
N GLU A 24 12.55 -7.37 13.33
CA GLU A 24 13.10 -6.01 13.42
C GLU A 24 13.67 -5.51 12.09
N LEU A 25 14.35 -6.37 11.32
CA LEU A 25 14.82 -6.00 9.99
C LEU A 25 13.65 -5.82 9.02
N TYR A 26 12.60 -6.64 9.14
CA TYR A 26 11.36 -6.45 8.37
C TYR A 26 10.74 -5.07 8.63
N LYS A 27 10.60 -4.69 9.91
CA LYS A 27 10.05 -3.39 10.31
C LYS A 27 10.86 -2.22 9.76
N GLU A 28 12.18 -2.36 9.61
CA GLU A 28 13.04 -1.35 8.97
C GLU A 28 12.86 -1.27 7.45
N LEU A 29 12.81 -2.42 6.77
CA LEU A 29 12.87 -2.49 5.31
C LEU A 29 11.50 -2.31 4.65
N TYR A 30 10.43 -2.80 5.26
CA TYR A 30 9.12 -2.80 4.64
C TYR A 30 8.56 -1.39 4.40
N PRO A 31 8.62 -0.44 5.35
CA PRO A 31 8.22 0.95 5.09
C PRO A 31 9.03 1.61 3.97
N ARG A 32 10.34 1.29 3.85
CA ARG A 32 11.20 1.78 2.76
C ARG A 32 10.74 1.23 1.40
N TYR A 33 10.37 -0.06 1.35
CA TYR A 33 9.78 -0.66 0.16
C TYR A 33 8.44 -0.01 -0.22
N LEU A 34 7.59 0.28 0.78
CA LEU A 34 6.32 0.97 0.54
C LEU A 34 6.53 2.38 -0.02
N ARG A 35 7.53 3.13 0.48
CA ARG A 35 7.97 4.39 -0.13
C ARG A 35 8.43 4.20 -1.58
N LYS A 36 9.27 3.20 -1.83
CA LYS A 36 9.81 2.88 -3.17
C LYS A 36 8.71 2.62 -4.21
N ILE A 37 7.57 2.02 -3.82
CA ILE A 37 6.44 1.78 -4.72
C ILE A 37 5.49 2.99 -4.84
N GLY A 38 5.66 4.01 -4.02
CA GLY A 38 4.98 5.30 -4.13
C GLY A 38 4.09 5.69 -2.96
N ILE A 39 3.98 4.88 -1.89
CA ILE A 39 3.21 5.27 -0.69
C ILE A 39 3.93 6.40 0.05
N ASN A 40 3.19 7.43 0.45
CA ASN A 40 3.74 8.55 1.20
C ASN A 40 3.91 8.16 2.68
N ILE A 41 5.12 7.75 3.04
CA ILE A 41 5.52 7.46 4.42
C ILE A 41 6.67 8.41 4.75
N PRO A 42 6.74 9.04 5.94
CA PRO A 42 7.86 9.89 6.29
C PRO A 42 9.16 9.07 6.49
N GLU A 43 10.33 9.70 6.32
CA GLU A 43 11.63 9.03 6.46
C GLU A 43 11.89 8.56 7.90
N ASP A 44 11.41 9.33 8.88
CA ASP A 44 11.49 9.06 10.32
C ASP A 44 10.30 8.23 10.84
N TYR A 45 9.65 7.45 9.97
CA TYR A 45 8.46 6.65 10.31
C TYR A 45 8.63 5.73 11.53
N ARG A 46 9.84 5.20 11.78
CA ARG A 46 10.15 4.36 12.96
C ARG A 46 11.01 5.07 14.01
N GLU A 47 10.83 6.36 14.22
CA GLU A 47 11.51 7.04 15.33
C GLU A 47 11.19 6.34 16.66
N GLY A 48 12.23 6.11 17.48
CA GLY A 48 12.08 5.37 18.73
C GLY A 48 11.69 3.90 18.56
N LYS A 49 11.95 3.30 17.37
CA LYS A 49 11.60 1.91 17.00
C LYS A 49 10.09 1.61 17.02
N SER A 50 9.27 2.66 17.05
CA SER A 50 7.81 2.57 17.03
C SER A 50 7.29 2.39 15.60
N GLY A 51 6.02 2.01 15.46
CA GLY A 51 5.39 1.77 14.17
C GLY A 51 5.59 0.36 13.62
N TYR A 52 4.54 -0.15 12.99
CA TYR A 52 4.48 -1.52 12.48
C TYR A 52 3.43 -1.60 11.38
N ILE A 53 3.73 -2.30 10.29
CA ILE A 53 2.74 -2.62 9.28
C ILE A 53 2.78 -4.12 9.14
N ASP A 54 1.67 -4.78 9.42
CA ASP A 54 1.60 -6.23 9.34
C ASP A 54 1.83 -6.72 7.90
N PRO A 55 2.57 -7.83 7.69
CA PRO A 55 2.81 -8.38 6.36
C PRO A 55 1.53 -8.79 5.62
N SER A 56 0.40 -9.02 6.30
CA SER A 56 -0.89 -9.31 5.67
C SER A 56 -1.63 -8.07 5.17
N ALA A 57 -1.27 -6.87 5.63
CA ALA A 57 -1.93 -5.64 5.20
C ALA A 57 -1.88 -5.49 3.66
N TYR A 58 -3.02 -5.12 3.08
CA TYR A 58 -3.19 -4.94 1.66
C TYR A 58 -3.31 -3.46 1.31
N PHE A 59 -2.48 -3.01 0.38
CA PHE A 59 -2.56 -1.68 -0.21
C PHE A 59 -2.93 -1.84 -1.68
N ASP A 60 -4.04 -1.22 -2.05
CA ASP A 60 -4.52 -1.13 -3.41
C ASP A 60 -3.50 -0.42 -4.31
N GLY A 61 -3.35 -0.97 -5.51
CA GLY A 61 -2.24 -0.67 -6.43
C GLY A 61 -2.64 0.14 -7.67
N SER A 62 -3.84 0.74 -7.70
CA SER A 62 -4.23 1.70 -8.76
C SER A 62 -3.32 2.92 -8.73
N ASP A 63 -3.15 3.53 -7.55
CA ASP A 63 -2.18 4.60 -7.36
C ASP A 63 -1.71 4.68 -5.90
N TYR A 64 -0.54 4.09 -5.61
CA TYR A 64 0.06 4.12 -4.27
C TYR A 64 0.32 5.54 -3.75
N ARG A 65 0.47 6.54 -4.63
CA ARG A 65 0.74 7.95 -4.25
C ARG A 65 -0.44 8.62 -3.54
N LEU A 66 -1.62 8.00 -3.62
CA LEU A 66 -2.83 8.46 -2.93
C LEU A 66 -2.90 7.99 -1.47
N ILE A 67 -1.99 7.11 -1.05
CA ILE A 67 -1.94 6.56 0.30
C ILE A 67 -0.87 7.31 1.09
N SER A 68 -1.27 7.89 2.23
CA SER A 68 -0.35 8.53 3.18
C SER A 68 -0.47 7.90 4.56
N ILE A 69 0.67 7.48 5.12
CA ILE A 69 0.78 6.84 6.44
C ILE A 69 1.67 7.71 7.32
N GLY A 70 1.14 8.14 8.46
CA GLY A 70 1.86 8.98 9.41
C GLY A 70 2.94 8.23 10.19
N LYS A 71 3.78 9.00 10.87
CA LYS A 71 4.88 8.52 11.70
C LYS A 71 4.38 7.59 12.81
N ASN A 72 5.16 6.55 13.12
CA ASN A 72 4.89 5.58 14.21
C ASN A 72 3.53 4.86 14.11
N THR A 73 2.85 4.92 12.96
CA THR A 73 1.55 4.27 12.77
C THR A 73 1.66 2.76 12.93
N THR A 74 0.65 2.13 13.55
CA THR A 74 0.52 0.67 13.59
C THR A 74 -0.66 0.24 12.71
N ILE A 75 -0.38 -0.55 11.67
CA ILE A 75 -1.37 -1.17 10.79
C ILE A 75 -1.39 -2.66 11.11
N SER A 76 -2.54 -3.13 11.61
CA SER A 76 -2.73 -4.51 12.07
C SER A 76 -2.98 -5.49 10.92
N ARG A 77 -3.08 -6.77 11.28
CA ARG A 77 -3.40 -7.87 10.36
C ARG A 77 -4.65 -7.61 9.53
N ASP A 78 -4.59 -8.03 8.27
CA ASP A 78 -5.70 -8.06 7.32
C ASP A 78 -6.39 -6.70 7.10
N VAL A 79 -5.71 -5.59 7.42
CA VAL A 79 -6.17 -4.25 7.05
C VAL A 79 -6.07 -4.09 5.55
N VAL A 80 -7.17 -3.63 4.94
CA VAL A 80 -7.27 -3.37 3.50
C VAL A 80 -7.41 -1.87 3.29
N VAL A 81 -6.45 -1.28 2.58
CA VAL A 81 -6.44 0.14 2.20
C VAL A 81 -6.75 0.23 0.71
N LEU A 82 -7.94 0.76 0.39
CA LEU A 82 -8.43 0.91 -0.98
C LEU A 82 -8.32 2.35 -1.44
N THR A 83 -7.81 2.56 -2.65
CA THR A 83 -7.85 3.86 -3.35
C THR A 83 -8.95 3.88 -4.40
N HIS A 84 -9.30 2.70 -4.95
CA HIS A 84 -10.53 2.47 -5.70
C HIS A 84 -11.74 2.52 -4.77
N ASP A 85 -12.47 3.64 -4.78
CA ASP A 85 -13.64 3.81 -3.92
C ASP A 85 -14.90 3.17 -4.53
N PHE A 86 -15.26 3.59 -5.75
CA PHE A 86 -16.41 3.02 -6.46
C PHE A 86 -16.25 3.10 -7.99
N SER A 87 -16.87 2.15 -8.68
CA SER A 87 -16.95 2.11 -10.13
C SER A 87 -18.37 2.41 -10.57
N ILE A 88 -18.58 3.53 -11.26
CA ILE A 88 -19.86 3.85 -11.90
C ILE A 88 -20.00 3.16 -13.28
N VAL A 89 -18.94 2.44 -13.71
CA VAL A 89 -18.84 1.83 -15.04
C VAL A 89 -20.06 0.98 -15.35
N LYS A 90 -20.55 0.18 -14.40
CA LYS A 90 -21.72 -0.67 -14.63
C LYS A 90 -23.02 0.13 -14.83
N GLY A 91 -23.19 1.23 -14.10
CA GLY A 91 -24.33 2.13 -14.29
C GLY A 91 -24.28 2.86 -15.64
N LEU A 92 -23.10 3.35 -16.03
CA LEU A 92 -22.88 4.03 -17.31
C LEU A 92 -23.05 3.07 -18.50
N GLN A 93 -22.50 1.86 -18.40
CA GLN A 93 -22.70 0.82 -19.41
C GLN A 93 -24.18 0.47 -19.60
N ALA A 94 -24.96 0.43 -18.52
CA ALA A 94 -26.39 0.12 -18.59
C ALA A 94 -27.21 1.18 -19.35
N ILE A 95 -26.73 2.43 -19.42
CA ILE A 95 -27.37 3.52 -20.19
C ILE A 95 -26.68 3.78 -21.54
N GLY A 96 -25.84 2.85 -22.00
CA GLY A 96 -25.16 2.93 -23.29
C GLY A 96 -23.97 3.90 -23.33
N GLN A 97 -23.47 4.33 -22.17
CA GLN A 97 -22.26 5.15 -22.07
C GLN A 97 -21.02 4.28 -21.86
N GLU A 98 -19.98 4.53 -22.66
CA GLU A 98 -18.67 3.93 -22.42
C GLU A 98 -17.96 4.63 -21.27
N ALA A 99 -17.59 3.85 -20.26
CA ALA A 99 -16.75 4.31 -19.16
C ALA A 99 -15.73 3.21 -18.83
N THR A 100 -14.48 3.60 -18.72
CA THR A 100 -13.37 2.70 -18.37
C THR A 100 -12.81 2.96 -16.98
N ASP A 101 -13.15 4.11 -16.39
CA ASP A 101 -12.48 4.61 -15.22
C ASP A 101 -13.30 4.48 -13.94
N HIS A 102 -12.54 4.40 -12.84
CA HIS A 102 -12.99 4.30 -11.47
C HIS A 102 -12.62 5.59 -10.74
N PHE A 103 -13.39 5.95 -9.71
CA PHE A 103 -13.03 7.09 -8.88
C PHE A 103 -11.96 6.68 -7.88
N LEU A 104 -10.84 7.41 -7.91
CA LEU A 104 -9.77 7.25 -6.93
C LEU A 104 -9.91 8.30 -5.82
N LYS A 105 -9.75 7.87 -4.57
CA LYS A 105 -9.73 8.76 -3.40
C LYS A 105 -8.44 8.61 -2.60
N PRO A 106 -7.85 9.72 -2.13
CA PRO A 106 -6.74 9.67 -1.18
C PRO A 106 -7.15 9.02 0.14
N VAL A 107 -6.24 8.24 0.72
CA VAL A 107 -6.38 7.64 2.06
C VAL A 107 -5.27 8.16 2.96
N LYS A 108 -5.65 8.64 4.15
CA LYS A 108 -4.74 9.23 5.14
C LYS A 108 -4.88 8.48 6.46
N ILE A 109 -3.79 7.91 6.97
CA ILE A 109 -3.77 7.13 8.21
C ILE A 109 -2.85 7.83 9.21
N ALA A 110 -3.43 8.33 10.31
CA ALA A 110 -2.73 8.91 11.47
C ALA A 110 -1.65 9.96 11.11
N LEU A 111 -1.98 10.91 10.24
CA LEU A 111 -1.11 12.04 9.84
C LEU A 111 -1.05 13.13 10.91
#